data_AF-A0A1M3T4M7-F1
#
_entry.id   AF-A0A1M3T4M7-F1
#
_cell.length_a   1.000
_cell.length_b   1.000
_cell.length_c   1.000
_cell.angle_alpha   90.00
_cell.angle_beta   90.00
_cell.angle_gamma   90.00
#
_symmetry.space_group_name_H-M   'P 1'
#
loop_
_entity.id
_entity.type
_entity.pdbx_description
1 polymer ?
#
loop_
_entity_poly.entity_id
_entity_poly.type
_entity_poly.pdbx_seq_one_letter_code
_entity_poly.pdbx_strand_id
1 'polypeptide(L)'
;MFKLFRRKVALILLIVAASFLGGLFALLGYRVPTFAIPSSLSSSSSSPSPTSPFFPKSTPHKITELQCGTSPAEARSVGCVLDLLAMSWVRPACYDKEFTEEFLAERNWTWTTNPWGKHHLSMFEYHVTHCAFMWRRMARAVHAGNLDLLDSYTAAYGHIEHWHNTKKQEGLYADHMEMEQ
;
A
#
# COMPACT_ATOMS: atom_id res chain seq x y z
N MET A 1 21.28 31.83 -23.14
CA MET A 1 21.81 30.45 -23.33
C MET A 1 23.26 30.27 -22.86
N PHE A 2 24.22 31.12 -23.25
CA PHE A 2 25.65 30.97 -22.89
C PHE A 2 25.95 30.85 -21.38
N LYS A 3 25.26 31.62 -20.52
CA LYS A 3 25.45 31.55 -19.04
C LYS A 3 24.99 30.21 -18.45
N LEU A 4 23.93 29.62 -18.99
CA LEU A 4 23.40 28.33 -18.54
C LEU A 4 24.31 27.17 -18.99
N PHE A 5 24.82 27.26 -20.22
CA PHE A 5 25.81 26.32 -20.74
C PHE A 5 27.11 26.36 -19.92
N ARG A 6 27.62 27.56 -19.61
CA ARG A 6 28.82 27.73 -18.77
C ARG A 6 28.64 27.20 -17.35
N ARG A 7 27.44 27.31 -16.75
CA ARG A 7 27.11 26.71 -15.45
C ARG A 7 27.08 25.19 -15.50
N LYS A 8 26.49 24.61 -16.54
CA LYS A 8 26.46 23.15 -16.73
C LYS A 8 27.86 22.57 -16.91
N VAL A 9 28.70 23.22 -17.72
CA VAL A 9 30.11 22.82 -17.91
C VAL A 9 30.90 22.95 -16.60
N ALA A 10 30.72 24.03 -15.83
CA ALA A 10 31.38 24.18 -14.54
C ALA A 10 30.97 23.10 -13.53
N LEU A 11 29.69 22.74 -13.47
CA LEU A 11 29.21 21.65 -12.59
C LEU A 11 29.80 20.30 -12.98
N ILE A 12 29.86 19.99 -14.28
CA ILE A 12 30.47 18.74 -14.77
C ILE A 12 31.96 18.70 -14.41
N LEU A 13 32.69 19.80 -14.61
CA LEU A 13 34.11 19.87 -14.25
C LEU A 13 34.34 19.70 -12.74
N LEU A 14 33.46 20.23 -11.88
CA LEU A 14 33.54 20.05 -10.43
C LEU A 14 33.30 18.61 -9.99
N ILE A 15 32.30 17.93 -10.59
CA ILE A 15 32.00 16.52 -10.29
C ILE A 15 33.17 15.62 -10.70
N VAL A 16 33.74 15.87 -11.88
CA VAL A 16 34.92 15.14 -12.37
C VAL A 16 36.10 15.36 -11.42
N ALA A 17 36.41 16.61 -11.04
CA ALA A 17 37.49 16.92 -10.11
C ALA A 17 37.32 16.24 -8.74
N ALA A 18 36.12 16.27 -8.15
CA ALA A 18 35.83 15.61 -6.88
C ALA A 18 36.02 14.09 -6.93
N SER A 19 35.72 13.47 -8.08
CA SER A 19 35.91 12.03 -8.29
C SER A 19 37.39 11.65 -8.36
N PHE A 20 38.23 12.49 -8.99
CA PHE A 20 39.68 12.30 -9.00
C PHE A 20 40.33 12.48 -7.62
N LEU A 21 39.82 13.43 -6.81
CA LEU A 21 40.28 13.63 -5.43
C LEU A 21 39.96 12.41 -4.55
N GLY A 22 38.75 11.84 -4.62
CA GLY A 22 38.37 10.63 -3.88
C GLY A 22 39.21 9.40 -4.25
N GLY A 23 39.53 9.24 -5.53
CA GLY A 23 40.44 8.19 -6.01
C GLY A 23 41.87 8.35 -5.48
N LEU A 24 42.37 9.58 -5.38
CA LEU A 24 43.69 9.87 -4.82
C LEU A 24 43.77 9.58 -3.32
N PHE A 25 42.71 9.85 -2.55
CA PHE A 25 42.61 9.47 -1.13
C PHE A 25 42.67 7.95 -0.91
N ALA A 26 42.07 7.17 -1.82
CA ALA A 26 42.15 5.71 -1.79
C ALA A 26 43.55 5.18 -2.17
N LEU A 27 44.23 5.81 -3.13
CA LEU A 27 45.59 5.43 -3.54
C LEU A 27 46.66 5.81 -2.51
N LEU A 28 46.49 6.92 -1.78
CA LEU A 28 47.39 7.34 -0.70
C LEU A 28 47.18 6.56 0.62
N GLY A 29 46.33 5.52 0.60
CA GLY A 29 46.15 4.63 1.75
C GLY A 29 45.58 5.31 2.99
N TYR A 30 44.90 6.46 2.82
CA TYR A 30 44.31 7.20 3.92
C TYR A 30 43.10 6.42 4.45
N ARG A 31 43.36 5.48 5.36
CA ARG A 31 42.30 4.78 6.07
C ARG A 31 41.58 5.82 6.93
N VAL A 32 40.32 6.09 6.60
CA VAL A 32 39.38 6.71 7.54
C VAL A 32 39.54 6.00 8.89
N PRO A 33 39.72 6.74 10.00
CA PRO A 33 39.92 6.14 11.31
C PRO A 33 38.73 5.22 11.57
N THR A 34 39.00 3.92 11.56
CA THR A 34 38.05 2.89 11.96
C THR A 34 37.75 3.16 13.43
N PHE A 35 36.60 3.74 13.73
CA PHE A 35 36.06 3.72 15.07
C PHE A 35 35.97 2.26 15.48
N ALA A 36 36.89 1.84 16.34
CA ALA A 36 36.88 0.52 16.93
C ALA A 36 35.60 0.42 17.75
N ILE A 37 34.61 -0.30 17.24
CA ILE A 37 33.43 -0.67 18.01
C ILE A 37 33.92 -1.67 19.05
N PRO A 38 33.88 -1.38 20.36
CA PRO A 38 34.27 -2.34 21.37
C PRO A 38 33.31 -3.53 21.28
N SER A 39 33.86 -4.70 20.99
CA SER A 39 33.13 -5.97 21.02
C SER A 39 32.65 -6.21 22.45
N SER A 40 31.39 -5.84 22.73
CA SER A 40 30.71 -6.29 23.94
C SER A 40 30.51 -7.79 23.83
N LEU A 41 31.13 -8.50 24.76
CA LEU A 41 31.06 -9.93 24.96
C LEU A 41 29.59 -10.35 25.07
N SER A 42 29.04 -10.94 24.01
CA SER A 42 27.69 -11.50 24.05
C SER A 42 27.77 -12.87 24.71
N SER A 43 27.51 -12.88 26.01
CA SER A 43 27.23 -14.08 26.78
C SER A 43 26.04 -14.82 26.17
N SER A 44 26.26 -16.08 25.82
CA SER A 44 25.22 -17.02 25.41
C SER A 44 24.25 -17.25 26.58
N SER A 45 23.15 -16.49 26.61
CA SER A 45 21.98 -16.81 27.41
C SER A 45 20.91 -17.35 26.47
N SER A 46 20.58 -18.62 26.66
CA SER A 46 19.46 -19.30 26.04
C SER A 46 18.17 -18.51 26.32
N SER A 47 17.75 -17.70 25.36
CA SER A 47 16.49 -16.95 25.43
C SER A 47 15.32 -17.88 25.09
N PRO A 48 14.27 -17.94 25.92
CA PRO A 48 13.02 -18.54 25.52
C PRO A 48 12.41 -17.74 24.35
N SER A 49 11.73 -18.46 23.48
CA SER A 49 11.11 -18.01 22.22
C SER A 49 10.53 -16.59 22.27
N PRO A 50 10.70 -15.77 21.21
CA PRO A 50 10.19 -14.41 21.18
C PRO A 50 8.66 -14.44 21.24
N THR A 51 8.12 -14.11 22.41
CA THR A 51 6.71 -13.78 22.55
C THR A 51 6.55 -12.40 21.95
N SER A 52 5.99 -12.31 20.75
CA SER A 52 5.71 -11.05 20.07
C SER A 52 4.92 -10.12 21.01
N PRO A 53 5.45 -8.97 21.44
CA PRO A 53 4.75 -8.05 22.34
C PRO A 53 3.65 -7.24 21.64
N PHE A 54 3.51 -7.37 20.32
CA PHE A 54 2.75 -6.42 19.50
C PHE A 54 1.32 -6.83 19.20
N PHE A 55 0.93 -8.07 19.49
CA PHE A 55 -0.43 -8.53 19.23
C PHE A 55 -1.00 -9.11 20.51
N PRO A 56 -1.89 -8.38 21.22
CA PRO A 56 -2.76 -9.05 22.18
C PRO A 56 -3.43 -10.19 21.42
N LYS A 57 -3.39 -11.42 21.96
CA LYS A 57 -4.17 -12.53 21.42
C LYS A 57 -5.61 -12.06 21.42
N SER A 58 -6.16 -11.79 20.23
CA SER A 58 -7.58 -11.53 20.07
C SER A 58 -8.31 -12.70 20.74
N THR A 59 -9.22 -12.36 21.65
CA THR A 59 -10.14 -13.37 22.17
C THR A 59 -10.86 -13.96 20.95
N PRO A 60 -10.90 -15.29 20.79
CA PRO A 60 -11.55 -15.90 19.65
C PRO A 60 -13.04 -15.60 19.73
N HIS A 61 -13.46 -14.51 19.09
CA HIS A 61 -14.86 -14.24 18.86
C HIS A 61 -15.40 -15.39 18.02
N LYS A 62 -16.52 -15.96 18.46
CA LYS A 62 -17.19 -17.04 17.75
C LYS A 62 -17.50 -16.52 16.34
N ILE A 63 -16.92 -17.14 15.31
CA ILE A 63 -16.98 -16.67 13.91
C ILE A 63 -18.43 -16.36 13.47
N THR A 64 -19.40 -17.08 14.00
CA THR A 64 -20.84 -16.90 13.77
C THR A 64 -21.42 -15.57 14.28
N GLU A 65 -20.82 -14.93 15.28
CA GLU A 65 -21.32 -13.67 15.87
C GLU A 65 -20.89 -12.43 15.08
N LEU A 66 -19.98 -12.58 14.11
CA LEU A 66 -19.39 -11.50 13.30
C LEU A 66 -19.89 -11.48 11.85
N GLN A 67 -20.77 -12.40 11.46
CA GLN A 67 -21.22 -12.52 10.07
C GLN A 67 -22.37 -11.56 9.77
N CYS A 68 -22.29 -10.91 8.59
CA CYS A 68 -23.34 -10.04 8.05
C CYS A 68 -24.33 -10.79 7.15
N GLY A 69 -24.38 -12.12 7.25
CA GLY A 69 -25.23 -12.95 6.42
C GLY A 69 -24.73 -13.08 4.98
N THR A 70 -25.60 -13.60 4.11
CA THR A 70 -25.30 -13.92 2.69
C THR A 70 -26.05 -13.04 1.70
N SER A 71 -26.99 -12.21 2.19
CA SER A 71 -27.78 -11.31 1.35
C SER A 71 -27.81 -9.89 1.92
N PRO A 72 -27.99 -8.86 1.07
CA PRO A 72 -28.20 -7.48 1.52
C PRO A 72 -29.38 -7.32 2.50
N ALA A 73 -30.43 -8.13 2.34
CA ALA A 73 -31.58 -8.10 3.23
C ALA A 73 -31.21 -8.60 4.64
N GLU A 74 -30.50 -9.73 4.70
CA GLU A 74 -30.01 -10.30 5.94
C GLU A 74 -29.01 -9.36 6.63
N ALA A 75 -28.03 -8.83 5.90
CA ALA A 75 -27.05 -7.87 6.41
C ALA A 75 -27.70 -6.66 7.08
N ARG A 76 -28.71 -6.08 6.44
CA ARG A 76 -29.50 -4.98 7.02
C ARG A 76 -30.28 -5.43 8.25
N SER A 77 -30.88 -6.61 8.24
CA SER A 77 -31.64 -7.14 9.38
C SER A 77 -30.78 -7.36 10.63
N VAL A 78 -29.49 -7.65 10.44
CA VAL A 78 -28.51 -7.81 11.53
C VAL A 78 -27.71 -6.53 11.84
N GLY A 79 -28.08 -5.40 11.21
CA GLY A 79 -27.48 -4.08 11.49
C GLY A 79 -26.08 -3.87 10.91
N CYS A 80 -25.68 -4.65 9.90
CA CYS A 80 -24.44 -4.38 9.18
C CYS A 80 -24.56 -3.17 8.26
N VAL A 81 -23.42 -2.53 8.02
CA VAL A 81 -23.27 -1.37 7.15
C VAL A 81 -22.58 -1.80 5.87
N LEU A 82 -23.04 -1.27 4.73
CA LEU A 82 -22.36 -1.45 3.46
C LEU A 82 -21.16 -0.51 3.39
N ASP A 83 -19.95 -1.07 3.42
CA ASP A 83 -18.72 -0.32 3.17
C ASP A 83 -18.46 -0.29 1.65
N LEU A 84 -18.62 0.89 1.04
CA LEU A 84 -18.43 1.09 -0.40
C LEU A 84 -16.95 1.06 -0.81
N LEU A 85 -16.04 1.31 0.13
CA LEU A 85 -14.61 1.14 -0.12
C LEU A 85 -14.25 -0.35 -0.10
N ALA A 86 -14.72 -1.12 0.88
CA ALA A 86 -14.46 -2.57 0.97
C ALA A 86 -15.40 -3.42 0.10
N MET A 87 -16.39 -2.81 -0.55
CA MET A 87 -17.46 -3.46 -1.33
C MET A 87 -18.14 -4.63 -0.61
N SER A 88 -18.28 -4.54 0.70
CA SER A 88 -18.77 -5.64 1.53
C SER A 88 -19.63 -5.13 2.69
N TRP A 89 -20.48 -6.02 3.21
CA TRP A 89 -21.24 -5.75 4.42
C TRP A 89 -20.36 -6.01 5.63
N VAL A 90 -20.18 -5.00 6.46
CA VAL A 90 -19.33 -5.04 7.65
C VAL A 90 -20.11 -4.67 8.90
N ARG A 91 -19.61 -5.13 10.06
CA ARG A 91 -20.20 -4.72 11.34
C ARG A 91 -19.89 -3.24 11.62
N PRO A 92 -20.76 -2.53 12.35
CA PRO A 92 -20.54 -1.12 12.67
C PRO A 92 -19.18 -0.85 13.34
N ALA A 93 -18.69 -1.77 14.17
CA ALA A 93 -17.37 -1.66 14.81
C ALA A 93 -16.18 -1.70 13.83
N CYS A 94 -16.39 -2.25 12.62
CA CYS A 94 -15.37 -2.36 11.57
C CYS A 94 -15.55 -1.32 10.45
N TYR A 95 -16.63 -0.54 10.50
CA TYR A 95 -16.93 0.47 9.48
C TYR A 95 -16.23 1.79 9.82
N ASP A 96 -15.27 2.18 8.98
CA ASP A 96 -14.61 3.49 9.07
C ASP A 96 -15.34 4.47 8.15
N LYS A 97 -16.32 5.16 8.73
CA LYS A 97 -17.22 6.07 8.00
C LYS A 97 -16.44 7.22 7.38
N GLU A 98 -15.58 7.87 8.15
CA GLU A 98 -14.82 9.03 7.72
C GLU A 98 -13.88 8.68 6.57
N PHE A 99 -13.23 7.52 6.62
CA PHE A 99 -12.35 7.06 5.55
C PHE A 99 -13.11 6.64 4.29
N THR A 100 -14.28 6.03 4.46
CA THR A 100 -15.16 5.72 3.33
C THR A 100 -15.66 7.00 2.67
N GLU A 101 -16.03 8.02 3.44
CA GLU A 101 -16.45 9.32 2.92
C GLU A 101 -15.30 10.04 2.21
N GLU A 102 -14.06 9.92 2.70
CA GLU A 102 -12.87 10.41 1.99
C GLU A 102 -12.71 9.74 0.62
N PHE A 103 -12.85 8.41 0.56
CA PHE A 103 -12.83 7.68 -0.71
C PHE A 103 -13.93 8.15 -1.66
N LEU A 104 -15.15 8.36 -1.14
CA LEU A 104 -16.29 8.82 -1.93
C LEU A 104 -16.12 10.26 -2.42
N ALA A 105 -15.36 11.09 -1.71
CA ALA A 105 -15.06 12.47 -2.08
C ALA A 105 -13.93 12.61 -3.11
N GLU A 106 -13.08 11.58 -3.25
CA GLU A 106 -11.93 11.61 -4.17
C GLU A 106 -12.36 11.84 -5.63
N ARG A 107 -13.51 11.31 -6.04
CA ARG A 107 -14.04 11.41 -7.41
C ARG A 107 -15.56 11.45 -7.43
N ASN A 108 -16.13 11.90 -8.55
CA ASN A 108 -17.56 11.80 -8.80
C ASN A 108 -17.93 10.38 -9.23
N TRP A 109 -18.06 9.47 -8.26
CA TRP A 109 -18.39 8.07 -8.50
C TRP A 109 -19.77 7.91 -9.14
N THR A 110 -19.78 7.29 -10.32
CA THR A 110 -21.02 6.99 -11.06
C THR A 110 -21.20 5.48 -11.12
N TRP A 111 -22.21 5.00 -10.41
CA TRP A 111 -22.57 3.59 -10.35
C TRP A 111 -23.84 3.36 -11.14
N THR A 112 -23.80 2.44 -12.09
CA THR A 112 -24.98 2.08 -12.90
C THR A 112 -25.18 0.58 -12.89
N THR A 113 -26.43 0.16 -12.98
CA THR A 113 -26.79 -1.21 -13.34
C THR A 113 -26.98 -1.36 -14.84
N ASN A 114 -27.06 -0.24 -15.58
CA ASN A 114 -27.26 -0.19 -17.02
C ASN A 114 -25.91 -0.23 -17.76
N PRO A 115 -25.61 -1.28 -18.54
CA PRO A 115 -24.38 -1.41 -19.32
C PRO A 115 -24.13 -0.28 -20.33
N TRP A 116 -25.18 0.44 -20.76
CA TRP A 116 -25.12 1.45 -21.82
C TRP A 116 -25.14 2.91 -21.32
N GLY A 117 -25.01 3.16 -20.00
CA GLY A 117 -24.92 4.52 -19.47
C GLY A 117 -23.72 5.30 -20.04
N LYS A 118 -23.86 6.60 -20.30
CA LYS A 118 -22.90 7.38 -21.10
C LYS A 118 -21.82 8.13 -20.32
N HIS A 119 -21.76 7.96 -19.00
CA HIS A 119 -20.79 8.63 -18.12
C HIS A 119 -20.39 7.68 -17.00
N HIS A 120 -19.40 6.83 -17.26
CA HIS A 120 -18.84 5.93 -16.25
C HIS A 120 -17.39 6.29 -16.05
N LEU A 121 -16.97 6.43 -14.79
CA LEU A 121 -15.58 6.18 -14.48
C LEU A 121 -15.26 4.78 -14.97
N SER A 122 -14.12 4.63 -15.65
CA SER A 122 -13.72 3.30 -16.09
C SER A 122 -13.58 2.41 -14.85
N MET A 123 -13.95 1.12 -14.97
CA MET A 123 -13.69 0.12 -13.92
C MET A 123 -12.23 0.22 -13.45
N PHE A 124 -11.33 0.52 -14.39
CA PHE A 124 -9.93 0.78 -14.12
C PHE A 124 -9.68 1.96 -13.18
N GLU A 125 -10.27 3.13 -13.41
CA GLU A 125 -10.09 4.29 -12.53
C GLU A 125 -10.60 4.01 -11.11
N TYR A 126 -11.73 3.31 -11.00
CA TYR A 126 -12.19 2.82 -9.70
C TYR A 126 -11.18 1.86 -9.07
N HIS A 127 -10.72 0.85 -9.82
CA HIS A 127 -9.78 -0.15 -9.33
C HIS A 127 -8.49 0.48 -8.80
N VAL A 128 -7.89 1.42 -9.54
CA VAL A 128 -6.67 2.12 -9.12
C VAL A 128 -6.88 2.89 -7.83
N THR A 129 -7.98 3.63 -7.74
CA THR A 129 -8.28 4.43 -6.55
C THR A 129 -8.63 3.54 -5.36
N HIS A 130 -9.50 2.54 -5.55
CA HIS A 130 -9.88 1.55 -4.55
C HIS A 130 -8.64 0.87 -3.96
N CYS A 131 -7.75 0.34 -4.80
CA CYS A 131 -6.55 -0.35 -4.32
C CYS A 131 -5.62 0.61 -3.54
N ALA A 132 -5.41 1.84 -4.00
CA ALA A 132 -4.62 2.82 -3.25
C ALA A 132 -5.21 3.10 -1.85
N PHE A 133 -6.53 3.22 -1.75
CA PHE A 133 -7.22 3.40 -0.46
C PHE A 133 -7.16 2.15 0.42
N MET A 134 -7.25 0.94 -0.15
CA MET A 134 -7.10 -0.31 0.61
C MET A 134 -5.68 -0.46 1.17
N TRP A 135 -4.66 -0.10 0.40
CA TRP A 135 -3.27 -0.02 0.89
C TRP A 135 -3.13 0.99 2.04
N ARG A 136 -3.76 2.16 1.92
CA ARG A 136 -3.77 3.16 3.00
C ARG A 136 -4.51 2.66 4.23
N ARG A 137 -5.61 1.91 4.09
CA ARG A 137 -6.32 1.25 5.20
C ARG A 137 -5.38 0.31 5.95
N MET A 138 -4.65 -0.53 5.22
CA MET A 138 -3.66 -1.46 5.78
C MET A 138 -2.53 -0.71 6.51
N ALA A 139 -1.96 0.33 5.89
CA ALA A 139 -0.91 1.14 6.49
C ALA A 139 -1.37 1.82 7.79
N ARG A 140 -2.61 2.35 7.84
CA ARG A 140 -3.19 2.92 9.06
C ARG A 140 -3.36 1.88 10.16
N ALA A 141 -3.86 0.69 9.82
CA ALA A 141 -4.03 -0.41 10.78
C ALA A 141 -2.69 -0.85 11.38
N VAL A 142 -1.66 -1.00 10.54
CA VAL A 142 -0.29 -1.31 10.97
C VAL A 142 0.27 -0.19 11.85
N HIS A 143 0.11 1.06 11.44
CA HIS A 143 0.61 2.22 12.21
C HIS A 143 -0.06 2.35 13.57
N ALA A 144 -1.36 2.09 13.65
CA ALA A 144 -2.13 2.11 14.89
C ALA A 144 -1.86 0.88 15.79
N GLY A 145 -1.14 -0.13 15.30
CA GLY A 145 -0.97 -1.40 15.99
C GLY A 145 -2.27 -2.19 16.16
N ASN A 146 -3.29 -1.88 15.35
CA ASN A 146 -4.63 -2.46 15.45
C ASN A 146 -5.03 -3.09 14.11
N LEU A 147 -4.75 -4.38 13.95
CA LEU A 147 -5.09 -5.15 12.76
C LEU A 147 -6.57 -5.57 12.72
N ASP A 148 -7.31 -5.44 13.82
CA ASP A 148 -8.75 -5.77 13.87
C ASP A 148 -9.59 -4.83 12.96
N LEU A 149 -8.99 -3.73 12.51
CA LEU A 149 -9.55 -2.81 11.52
C LEU A 149 -9.53 -3.37 10.07
N LEU A 150 -8.83 -4.48 9.86
CA LEU A 150 -8.74 -5.17 8.57
C LEU A 150 -9.63 -6.42 8.59
N ASP A 151 -10.58 -6.47 7.65
CA ASP A 151 -11.30 -7.71 7.41
C ASP A 151 -10.40 -8.75 6.73
N SER A 152 -10.83 -10.02 6.77
CA SER A 152 -10.08 -11.13 6.18
C SER A 152 -9.90 -11.01 4.67
N TYR A 153 -10.76 -10.26 3.98
CA TYR A 153 -10.71 -10.08 2.53
C TYR A 153 -9.69 -9.02 2.11
N THR A 154 -9.59 -7.93 2.88
CA THR A 154 -8.61 -6.85 2.74
C THR A 154 -7.20 -7.33 3.09
N ALA A 155 -7.09 -8.15 4.13
CA ALA A 155 -5.81 -8.73 4.54
C ALA A 155 -5.40 -9.96 3.71
N ALA A 156 -6.28 -10.48 2.84
CA ALA A 156 -5.98 -11.67 2.04
C ALA A 156 -4.93 -11.36 0.96
N TYR A 157 -3.86 -12.14 0.96
CA TYR A 157 -2.80 -12.02 -0.03
C TYR A 157 -3.31 -12.15 -1.48
N GLY A 158 -4.25 -13.06 -1.74
CA GLY A 158 -4.81 -13.26 -3.08
C GLY A 158 -5.61 -12.07 -3.61
N HIS A 159 -6.19 -11.24 -2.75
CA HIS A 159 -6.85 -9.99 -3.16
C HIS A 159 -5.80 -8.96 -3.58
N ILE A 160 -4.70 -8.86 -2.84
CA ILE A 160 -3.58 -7.97 -3.16
C ILE A 160 -2.87 -8.40 -4.44
N GLU A 161 -2.71 -9.71 -4.67
CA GLU A 161 -2.05 -10.24 -5.87
C GLU A 161 -2.83 -9.94 -7.17
N HIS A 162 -4.16 -9.87 -7.12
CA HIS A 162 -4.99 -9.55 -8.29
C HIS A 162 -4.58 -8.24 -8.97
N TRP A 163 -4.15 -7.24 -8.18
CA TRP A 163 -3.62 -5.96 -8.65
C TRP A 163 -2.49 -6.09 -9.68
N HIS A 164 -1.56 -7.03 -9.47
CA HIS A 164 -0.44 -7.24 -10.39
C HIS A 164 -0.90 -7.76 -11.76
N ASN A 165 -2.02 -8.48 -11.80
CA ASN A 165 -2.51 -9.12 -13.01
C ASN A 165 -3.46 -8.22 -13.83
N THR A 166 -4.22 -7.33 -13.19
CA THR A 166 -5.07 -6.34 -13.89
C THR A 166 -4.25 -5.35 -14.72
N LYS A 167 -3.11 -4.87 -14.20
CA LYS A 167 -2.15 -4.05 -14.99
C LYS A 167 -1.66 -4.74 -16.27
N LYS A 168 -1.50 -6.07 -16.23
CA LYS A 168 -1.07 -6.86 -17.38
C LYS A 168 -2.18 -6.99 -18.43
N GLN A 169 -3.44 -7.07 -18.00
CA GLN A 169 -4.60 -7.11 -18.90
C GLN A 169 -4.86 -5.76 -19.58
N GLU A 170 -4.58 -4.64 -18.91
CA GLU A 170 -4.67 -3.30 -19.52
C GLU A 170 -3.62 -3.04 -20.57
N GLY A 171 -2.37 -3.47 -20.35
CA GLY A 171 -1.33 -3.42 -21.37
C GLY A 171 -1.73 -4.22 -22.60
N LEU A 172 -2.26 -5.44 -22.39
CA LEU A 172 -2.74 -6.30 -23.47
C LEU A 172 -3.98 -5.74 -24.18
N TYR A 173 -4.90 -5.06 -23.48
CA TYR A 173 -6.08 -4.43 -24.08
C TYR A 173 -5.71 -3.15 -24.84
N ALA A 174 -4.79 -2.33 -24.32
CA ALA A 174 -4.26 -1.17 -25.02
C ALA A 174 -3.53 -1.56 -26.30
N ASP A 175 -2.69 -2.61 -26.24
CA ASP A 175 -2.00 -3.17 -27.42
C ASP A 175 -2.99 -3.77 -28.43
N HIS A 176 -4.10 -4.39 -27.99
CA HIS A 176 -5.14 -4.90 -28.89
C HIS A 176 -5.89 -3.78 -29.61
N MET A 177 -6.13 -2.64 -28.94
CA MET A 177 -6.82 -1.49 -29.53
C MET A 177 -5.94 -0.68 -30.49
N GLU A 178 -4.61 -0.73 -30.34
CA GLU A 178 -3.66 -0.15 -31.31
C GLU A 178 -3.48 -1.02 -32.57
N MET A 179 -3.73 -2.33 -32.50
CA MET A 179 -3.67 -3.22 -33.67
C MET A 179 -4.93 -3.19 -34.56
N GLU A 180 -6.03 -2.58 -34.10
CA GLU A 180 -7.28 -2.42 -34.88
C GLU A 180 -7.42 -1.04 -35.56
N GLN A 181 -6.35 -0.23 -35.60
CA GLN A 181 -6.28 1.03 -36.38
C GLN A 181 -5.34 0.88 -37.59
#